data_AF-A0ABC9BTC4-F1
#
_entry.id   AF-A0ABC9BTC4-F1
#
_cell.length_a   1.000
_cell.length_b   1.000
_cell.length_c   1.000
_cell.angle_alpha   90.00
_cell.angle_beta   90.00
_cell.angle_gamma   90.00
#
_symmetry.space_group_name_H-M   'P 1'
#
loop_
_entity.id
_entity.type
_entity.pdbx_description
1 polymer ?
#
loop_
_entity_poly.entity_id
_entity_poly.type
_entity_poly.pdbx_seq_one_letter_code
_entity_poly.pdbx_strand_id
1 'polypeptide(L)'
;MAAADQRSDWAALPRDIVLDVFLKLGPREVMLGAEFTCKPWRDAAVEEPSLWRRVGMDPWVPFDKLSRRVPRRLEMAMKEVAVDRAKGQCEAFSGDSYDDYLLDIVPRNFIEALSKLTILEDLKIVFTYLIHWEDDECYPDVNMFQSICQACPRLKKLVLMFVSSFFLKRNEDEFPKEPIDVEIPLMCKLHTLELYDCDINCKGLKGIVDNCPCLETLHIDGYFNDKREMDKDLRMKCARVKTLNLDTKKEPHYDFFGDYSSEEEYDSEDE
;
A
#
# COMPACT_ATOMS: atom_id res chain seq x y z
N MET A 1 -4.65 7.60 -61.03
CA MET A 1 -4.01 6.81 -59.95
C MET A 1 -4.47 7.39 -58.63
N ALA A 2 -5.47 6.77 -57.99
CA ALA A 2 -5.85 7.13 -56.64
C ALA A 2 -4.80 6.56 -55.69
N ALA A 3 -4.23 7.41 -54.83
CA ALA A 3 -3.42 6.96 -53.71
C ALA A 3 -4.33 6.12 -52.81
N ALA A 4 -4.01 4.82 -52.67
CA ALA A 4 -4.67 3.98 -51.69
C ALA A 4 -4.40 4.59 -50.31
N ASP A 5 -5.46 4.95 -49.60
CA ASP A 5 -5.43 5.31 -48.19
C ASP A 5 -4.94 4.07 -47.43
N GLN A 6 -3.63 4.00 -47.19
CA GLN A 6 -3.00 2.89 -46.49
C GLN A 6 -3.24 3.07 -44.99
N ARG A 7 -4.52 3.03 -44.60
CA ARG A 7 -4.92 2.82 -43.21
C ARG A 7 -4.50 1.41 -42.84
N SER A 8 -3.39 1.29 -42.12
CA SER A 8 -3.00 0.04 -41.46
C SER A 8 -4.19 -0.46 -40.65
N ASP A 9 -4.70 -1.65 -40.98
CA ASP A 9 -5.78 -2.28 -40.26
C ASP A 9 -5.25 -2.85 -38.94
N TRP A 10 -5.22 -2.01 -37.90
CA TRP A 10 -4.78 -2.39 -36.56
C TRP A 10 -5.63 -3.51 -35.95
N ALA A 11 -6.85 -3.73 -36.45
CA ALA A 11 -7.71 -4.83 -36.01
C ALA A 11 -7.30 -6.18 -36.63
N ALA A 12 -6.56 -6.18 -37.75
CA ALA A 12 -6.04 -7.38 -38.41
C ALA A 12 -4.65 -7.81 -37.91
N LEU A 13 -4.13 -7.18 -36.85
CA LEU A 13 -2.85 -7.57 -36.27
C LEU A 13 -2.90 -9.00 -35.70
N PRO A 14 -1.81 -9.78 -35.87
CA PRO A 14 -1.66 -11.05 -35.18
C PRO A 14 -1.79 -10.92 -33.66
N ARG A 15 -2.39 -11.93 -33.02
CA ARG A 15 -2.72 -11.90 -31.58
C ARG A 15 -1.47 -11.71 -30.71
N ASP A 16 -0.37 -12.37 -31.04
CA ASP A 16 0.93 -12.24 -30.37
C ASP A 16 1.45 -10.80 -30.37
N ILE A 17 1.31 -10.07 -31.48
CA ILE A 17 1.70 -8.66 -31.56
C ILE A 17 0.81 -7.79 -30.67
N VAL A 18 -0.49 -8.05 -30.63
CA VAL A 18 -1.42 -7.33 -29.74
C VAL A 18 -1.06 -7.57 -28.27
N LEU A 19 -0.73 -8.81 -27.90
CA LEU A 19 -0.29 -9.14 -26.55
C LEU A 19 1.02 -8.45 -26.18
N ASP A 20 2.00 -8.41 -27.07
CA ASP A 20 3.26 -7.70 -26.86
C ASP A 20 3.04 -6.18 -26.65
N VAL A 21 2.09 -5.59 -27.40
CA VAL A 21 1.68 -4.21 -27.19
C VAL A 21 1.03 -4.04 -25.81
N PHE A 22 0.13 -4.94 -25.41
CA PHE A 22 -0.55 -4.87 -24.12
C PHE A 22 0.41 -5.06 -22.94
N LEU A 23 1.39 -5.95 -23.05
CA LEU A 23 2.43 -6.13 -22.05
C LEU A 23 3.28 -4.87 -21.86
N LYS A 24 3.52 -4.10 -22.94
CA LYS A 24 4.23 -2.81 -22.88
C LYS A 24 3.37 -1.67 -22.35
N LEU A 25 2.07 -1.69 -22.62
CA LEU A 25 1.11 -0.70 -22.12
C LEU A 25 0.81 -0.87 -20.63
N GLY A 26 0.75 -2.12 -20.17
CA GLY A 26 0.35 -2.48 -18.81
C GLY A 26 -1.18 -2.51 -18.61
N PRO A 27 -1.65 -3.17 -17.53
CA PRO A 27 -3.08 -3.36 -17.26
C PRO A 27 -3.92 -2.09 -17.29
N ARG A 28 -3.40 -1.00 -16.71
CA ARG A 28 -4.13 0.27 -16.59
C ARG A 28 -4.49 0.86 -17.94
N GLU A 29 -3.52 1.01 -18.84
CA GLU A 29 -3.76 1.61 -20.16
C GLU A 29 -4.57 0.68 -21.07
N VAL A 30 -4.45 -0.65 -20.89
CA VAL A 30 -5.30 -1.61 -21.58
C VAL A 30 -6.78 -1.39 -21.21
N MET A 31 -7.08 -1.30 -19.91
CA MET A 31 -8.44 -1.11 -19.40
C MET A 31 -9.00 0.30 -19.61
N LEU A 32 -8.16 1.33 -19.76
CA LEU A 32 -8.64 2.70 -20.01
C LEU A 32 -8.90 2.99 -21.50
N GLY A 33 -8.45 2.14 -22.41
CA GLY A 33 -8.61 2.43 -23.84
C GLY A 33 -8.34 1.29 -24.79
N ALA A 34 -7.22 0.57 -24.64
CA ALA A 34 -6.78 -0.36 -25.67
C ALA A 34 -7.82 -1.46 -25.96
N GLU A 35 -8.47 -1.99 -24.92
CA GLU A 35 -9.51 -3.03 -25.07
C GLU A 35 -10.83 -2.54 -25.70
N PHE A 36 -11.00 -1.22 -25.85
CA PHE A 36 -12.19 -0.62 -26.46
C PHE A 36 -12.00 -0.22 -27.93
N THR A 37 -10.80 -0.42 -28.48
CA THR A 37 -10.47 -0.04 -29.87
C THR A 37 -11.20 -0.91 -30.90
N CYS A 38 -11.19 -2.23 -30.72
CA CYS A 38 -11.87 -3.19 -31.58
C CYS A 38 -12.09 -4.54 -30.86
N LYS A 39 -12.91 -5.41 -31.47
CA LYS A 39 -13.25 -6.72 -30.88
C LYS A 39 -12.01 -7.63 -30.69
N PRO A 40 -11.11 -7.82 -31.68
CA PRO A 40 -9.92 -8.67 -31.48
C PRO A 40 -9.03 -8.23 -30.30
N TRP A 41 -8.89 -6.92 -30.09
CA TRP A 41 -8.13 -6.36 -28.98
C TRP A 41 -8.82 -6.60 -27.64
N ARG A 42 -10.15 -6.49 -27.59
CA ARG A 42 -10.94 -6.85 -26.41
C ARG A 42 -10.80 -8.33 -26.07
N ASP A 43 -10.94 -9.20 -27.06
CA ASP A 43 -10.87 -10.65 -26.88
C ASP A 43 -9.46 -11.03 -26.37
N ALA A 44 -8.39 -10.44 -26.93
CA ALA A 44 -7.03 -10.62 -26.44
C ALA A 44 -6.85 -10.17 -24.98
N ALA A 45 -7.42 -9.03 -24.59
CA ALA A 45 -7.34 -8.52 -23.22
C ALA A 45 -8.05 -9.44 -22.20
N VAL A 46 -9.24 -9.92 -22.55
CA VAL A 46 -10.08 -10.74 -21.65
C VAL A 46 -9.56 -12.18 -21.54
N GLU A 47 -9.08 -12.75 -22.63
CA GLU A 47 -8.73 -14.17 -22.69
C GLU A 47 -7.33 -14.47 -22.17
N GLU A 48 -6.41 -13.51 -22.19
CA GLU A 48 -5.00 -13.73 -21.85
C GLU A 48 -4.68 -13.37 -20.38
N PRO A 49 -4.50 -14.37 -19.48
CA PRO A 49 -4.25 -14.09 -18.06
C PRO A 49 -2.87 -13.48 -17.81
N SER A 50 -1.89 -13.76 -18.68
CA SER A 50 -0.51 -13.28 -18.50
C SER A 50 -0.36 -11.76 -18.56
N LEU A 51 -1.34 -11.07 -19.15
CA LEU A 51 -1.41 -9.60 -19.16
C LEU A 51 -1.62 -9.01 -17.77
N TRP A 52 -2.20 -9.79 -16.86
CA TRP A 52 -2.67 -9.34 -15.56
C TRP A 52 -1.79 -9.83 -14.40
N ARG A 53 -0.56 -10.29 -14.69
CA ARG A 53 0.38 -10.75 -13.64
C ARG A 53 0.84 -9.63 -12.70
N ARG A 54 0.82 -8.38 -13.15
CA ARG A 54 1.33 -7.21 -12.40
C ARG A 54 0.29 -6.09 -12.39
N VAL A 55 -0.56 -6.05 -11.37
CA VAL A 55 -1.71 -5.15 -11.28
C VAL A 55 -1.38 -3.91 -10.43
N GLY A 56 -1.63 -2.71 -10.97
CA GLY A 56 -1.42 -1.45 -10.27
C GLY A 56 0.04 -1.06 -10.02
N MET A 57 1.00 -1.86 -10.50
CA MET A 57 2.44 -1.63 -10.34
C MET A 57 2.99 -0.55 -11.29
N ASP A 58 2.12 0.34 -11.77
CA ASP A 58 2.51 1.43 -12.65
C ASP A 58 3.45 2.40 -11.90
N PRO A 59 4.44 2.99 -12.58
CA PRO A 59 5.34 3.96 -11.96
C PRO A 59 4.54 5.08 -11.30
N TRP A 60 4.96 5.50 -10.09
CA TRP A 60 4.36 6.66 -9.44
C TRP A 60 4.49 7.88 -10.35
N VAL A 61 3.36 8.40 -10.82
CA VAL A 61 3.31 9.62 -11.62
C VAL A 61 3.00 10.78 -10.67
N PRO A 62 3.84 11.82 -10.62
CA PRO A 62 3.58 13.03 -9.85
C PRO A 62 2.18 13.60 -10.11
N PHE A 63 1.55 14.10 -9.04
CA PHE A 63 0.15 14.52 -8.97
C PHE A 63 -0.26 15.58 -10.03
N ASP A 64 0.73 16.33 -10.52
CA ASP A 64 0.64 17.41 -11.51
C ASP A 64 0.69 16.92 -12.98
N LYS A 65 1.16 15.69 -13.23
CA LYS A 65 1.31 15.11 -14.58
C LYS A 65 0.22 14.09 -14.95
N LEU A 66 -0.70 13.80 -14.05
CA LEU A 66 -1.83 12.90 -14.30
C LEU A 66 -2.95 13.61 -15.08
N SER A 67 -2.77 13.72 -16.40
CA SER A 67 -3.81 14.23 -17.32
C SER A 67 -5.06 13.35 -17.41
N ARG A 68 -5.09 12.18 -16.74
CA ARG A 68 -6.22 11.25 -16.65
C ARG A 68 -6.36 10.73 -15.22
N ARG A 69 -6.89 11.56 -14.31
CA ARG A 69 -7.32 11.08 -13.01
C ARG A 69 -8.54 10.18 -13.18
N VAL A 70 -8.33 8.89 -12.99
CA VAL A 70 -9.40 7.93 -12.77
C VAL A 70 -9.83 8.11 -11.32
N PRO A 71 -11.13 8.24 -11.00
CA PRO A 71 -11.57 8.24 -9.61
C PRO A 71 -11.05 6.97 -8.91
N ARG A 72 -10.53 7.08 -7.68
CA ARG A 72 -9.94 5.94 -6.93
C ARG A 72 -10.86 4.70 -6.90
N ARG A 73 -12.17 4.90 -6.75
CA ARG A 73 -13.15 3.79 -6.80
C ARG A 73 -13.14 3.03 -8.12
N LEU A 74 -13.04 3.75 -9.24
CA LEU A 74 -12.93 3.13 -10.56
C LEU A 74 -11.58 2.44 -10.73
N GLU A 75 -10.51 3.02 -10.18
CA GLU A 75 -9.19 2.38 -10.18
C GLU A 75 -9.18 1.07 -9.38
N MET A 76 -9.83 1.02 -8.22
CA MET A 76 -9.99 -0.21 -7.44
C MET A 76 -10.83 -1.25 -8.16
N ALA A 77 -11.97 -0.86 -8.74
CA ALA A 77 -12.80 -1.77 -9.54
C ALA A 77 -12.02 -2.36 -10.75
N MET A 78 -11.19 -1.54 -11.41
CA MET A 78 -10.30 -2.02 -12.47
C MET A 78 -9.28 -3.04 -11.95
N LYS A 79 -8.67 -2.79 -10.78
CA LYS A 79 -7.73 -3.71 -10.14
C LYS A 79 -8.40 -5.04 -9.77
N GLU A 80 -9.63 -5.02 -9.27
CA GLU A 80 -10.42 -6.24 -8.99
C GLU A 80 -10.66 -7.06 -10.27
N VAL A 81 -11.13 -6.41 -11.34
CA VAL A 81 -11.32 -7.06 -12.64
C VAL A 81 -10.01 -7.62 -13.19
N ALA A 82 -8.89 -6.91 -13.00
CA ALA A 82 -7.58 -7.38 -13.44
C ALA A 82 -7.16 -8.64 -12.67
N VAL A 83 -7.36 -8.66 -11.35
CA VAL A 83 -7.11 -9.84 -10.50
C VAL A 83 -7.94 -11.04 -10.94
N ASP A 84 -9.22 -10.84 -11.24
CA ASP A 84 -10.09 -11.90 -11.75
C ASP A 84 -9.61 -12.44 -13.10
N ARG A 85 -9.22 -11.55 -14.02
CA ARG A 85 -8.66 -11.94 -15.33
C ARG A 85 -7.32 -12.65 -15.21
N ALA A 86 -6.55 -12.40 -14.16
CA ALA A 86 -5.29 -13.08 -13.91
C ALA A 86 -5.47 -14.58 -13.58
N LYS A 87 -6.69 -15.02 -13.21
CA LYS A 87 -7.00 -16.44 -12.91
C LYS A 87 -5.98 -17.08 -11.95
N GLY A 88 -5.61 -16.36 -10.90
CA GLY A 88 -4.63 -16.79 -9.90
C GLY A 88 -3.16 -16.65 -10.31
N GLN A 89 -2.87 -16.01 -11.46
CA GLN A 89 -1.51 -15.74 -11.94
C GLN A 89 -0.97 -14.35 -11.54
N CYS A 90 -1.63 -13.65 -10.62
CA CYS A 90 -1.19 -12.34 -10.15
C CYS A 90 0.04 -12.50 -9.22
N GLU A 91 1.20 -12.08 -9.71
CA GLU A 91 2.49 -12.14 -9.02
C GLU A 91 2.82 -10.81 -8.31
N ALA A 92 2.25 -9.70 -8.78
CA ALA A 92 2.51 -8.38 -8.23
C ALA A 92 1.22 -7.55 -8.16
N PHE A 93 0.93 -6.98 -6.99
CA PHE A 93 -0.25 -6.15 -6.76
C PHE A 93 0.09 -4.84 -6.03
N SER A 94 -0.47 -3.73 -6.50
CA SER A 94 -0.45 -2.44 -5.79
C SER A 94 -1.86 -1.91 -5.60
N GLY A 95 -2.22 -1.64 -4.35
CA GLY A 95 -3.54 -1.15 -3.97
C GLY A 95 -3.49 -0.07 -2.90
N ASP A 96 -4.66 0.50 -2.66
CA ASP A 96 -4.89 1.57 -1.70
C ASP A 96 -6.09 1.12 -0.84
N SER A 97 -5.96 1.20 0.48
CA SER A 97 -6.99 0.72 1.42
C SER A 97 -8.12 1.72 1.65
N TYR A 98 -8.21 2.77 0.83
CA TYR A 98 -9.12 3.88 1.06
C TYR A 98 -10.58 3.43 0.86
N ASP A 99 -11.41 3.60 1.87
CA ASP A 99 -12.85 3.77 1.67
C ASP A 99 -13.31 5.06 2.35
N ASP A 100 -14.23 5.72 1.67
CA ASP A 100 -14.76 7.03 1.99
C ASP A 100 -15.87 6.90 3.07
N TYR A 101 -16.44 5.71 3.33
CA TYR A 101 -17.61 5.57 4.23
C TYR A 101 -17.82 4.22 4.98
N LEU A 102 -16.86 3.28 5.03
CA LEU A 102 -17.08 1.98 5.70
C LEU A 102 -15.86 1.54 6.54
N LEU A 103 -15.85 1.93 7.81
CA LEU A 103 -14.65 1.84 8.67
C LEU A 103 -14.36 0.45 9.26
N ASP A 104 -15.31 -0.49 9.29
CA ASP A 104 -15.12 -1.75 10.05
C ASP A 104 -14.98 -3.04 9.21
N ILE A 105 -15.16 -2.94 7.89
CA ILE A 105 -15.32 -4.12 7.02
C ILE A 105 -14.14 -4.26 6.03
N VAL A 106 -13.40 -3.18 5.79
CA VAL A 106 -12.38 -3.10 4.73
C VAL A 106 -11.09 -3.87 5.02
N PRO A 107 -10.49 -3.86 6.24
CA PRO A 107 -9.27 -4.63 6.46
C PRO A 107 -9.50 -6.13 6.28
N ARG A 108 -10.63 -6.66 6.76
CA ARG A 108 -11.00 -8.08 6.62
C ARG A 108 -11.22 -8.48 5.17
N ASN A 109 -12.00 -7.72 4.42
CA ASN A 109 -12.26 -8.02 3.01
C ASN A 109 -10.98 -7.91 2.15
N PHE A 110 -10.13 -6.94 2.46
CA PHE A 110 -8.87 -6.74 1.75
C PHE A 110 -7.87 -7.89 2.02
N ILE A 111 -7.70 -8.29 3.28
CA ILE A 111 -6.86 -9.44 3.64
C ILE A 111 -7.43 -10.74 3.04
N GLU A 112 -8.76 -10.91 3.04
CA GLU A 112 -9.39 -12.05 2.38
C GLU A 112 -9.12 -12.06 0.87
N ALA A 113 -9.20 -10.91 0.20
CA ALA A 113 -8.84 -10.78 -1.20
C ALA A 113 -7.37 -11.11 -1.45
N LEU A 114 -6.45 -10.61 -0.62
CA LEU A 114 -5.02 -10.95 -0.71
C LEU A 114 -4.76 -12.44 -0.50
N SER A 115 -5.50 -13.10 0.40
CA SER A 115 -5.35 -14.54 0.64
C SER A 115 -5.64 -15.41 -0.59
N LYS A 116 -6.44 -14.88 -1.54
CA LYS A 116 -6.73 -15.53 -2.83
C LYS A 116 -5.53 -15.41 -3.80
N LEU A 117 -4.61 -14.49 -3.57
CA LEU A 117 -3.40 -14.26 -4.38
C LEU A 117 -2.23 -15.15 -3.92
N THR A 118 -2.38 -16.46 -4.04
CA THR A 118 -1.44 -17.45 -3.46
C THR A 118 -0.02 -17.44 -4.03
N ILE A 119 0.20 -16.82 -5.19
CA ILE A 119 1.52 -16.70 -5.82
C ILE A 119 2.12 -15.30 -5.73
N LEU A 120 1.51 -14.39 -4.96
CA LEU A 120 1.94 -13.01 -4.83
C LEU A 120 3.38 -12.93 -4.31
N GLU A 121 4.25 -12.29 -5.09
CA GLU A 121 5.65 -12.06 -4.78
C GLU A 121 5.92 -10.59 -4.43
N ASP A 122 5.22 -9.65 -5.09
CA ASP A 122 5.41 -8.22 -4.86
C ASP A 122 4.10 -7.57 -4.42
N LEU A 123 4.10 -6.91 -3.26
CA LEU A 123 2.93 -6.24 -2.73
C LEU A 123 3.27 -4.80 -2.33
N LYS A 124 2.48 -3.86 -2.82
CA LYS A 124 2.51 -2.46 -2.41
C LYS A 124 1.13 -2.04 -1.92
N ILE A 125 1.06 -1.50 -0.71
CA ILE A 125 -0.21 -1.03 -0.14
C ILE A 125 -0.03 0.37 0.41
N VAL A 126 -0.96 1.24 0.05
CA VAL A 126 -1.11 2.56 0.65
C VAL A 126 -2.31 2.52 1.59
N PHE A 127 -2.03 2.56 2.89
CA PHE A 127 -3.04 2.75 3.91
C PHE A 127 -3.39 4.22 4.03
N THR A 128 -4.67 4.51 4.14
CA THR A 128 -5.14 5.87 4.37
C THR A 128 -6.07 5.87 5.58
N TYR A 129 -5.61 6.40 6.70
CA TYR A 129 -6.39 6.43 7.94
C TYR A 129 -7.34 7.63 7.94
N LEU A 130 -8.64 7.37 8.10
CA LEU A 130 -9.63 8.37 8.53
C LEU A 130 -9.67 8.34 10.05
N ILE A 131 -9.17 9.39 10.69
CA ILE A 131 -9.20 9.48 12.15
C ILE A 131 -10.57 9.99 12.55
N HIS A 132 -11.38 9.11 13.14
CA HIS A 132 -12.58 9.54 13.84
C HIS A 132 -12.17 9.98 15.25
N TRP A 133 -12.29 11.28 15.52
CA TRP A 133 -11.95 11.88 16.82
C TRP A 133 -13.12 11.83 17.82
N GLU A 134 -14.30 11.36 17.41
CA GLU A 134 -15.51 11.56 18.21
C GLU A 134 -15.87 10.40 19.14
N ASP A 135 -15.26 9.21 19.02
CA ASP A 135 -15.52 8.11 19.95
C ASP A 135 -14.24 7.32 20.29
N ASP A 136 -13.93 7.26 21.59
CA ASP A 136 -12.75 6.65 22.25
C ASP A 136 -12.62 5.11 22.05
N GLU A 137 -13.37 4.51 21.12
CA GLU A 137 -13.51 3.05 20.97
C GLU A 137 -13.20 2.49 19.57
N CYS A 138 -12.77 3.29 18.60
CA CYS A 138 -12.58 2.81 17.22
C CYS A 138 -11.16 3.01 16.67
N TYR A 139 -10.15 2.53 17.40
CA TYR A 139 -8.90 2.13 16.76
C TYR A 139 -8.94 0.63 16.53
N PRO A 140 -9.17 0.15 15.30
CA PRO A 140 -8.89 -1.24 15.01
C PRO A 140 -7.41 -1.47 15.23
N ASP A 141 -7.07 -2.10 16.37
CA ASP A 141 -5.79 -2.76 16.67
C ASP A 141 -5.59 -3.95 15.71
N VAL A 142 -5.68 -3.68 14.42
CA VAL A 142 -5.48 -4.65 13.37
C VAL A 142 -4.05 -4.43 12.91
N ASN A 143 -3.14 -5.26 13.40
CA ASN A 143 -1.78 -5.29 12.91
C ASN A 143 -1.79 -5.71 11.43
N MET A 144 -1.93 -4.72 10.54
CA MET A 144 -2.10 -4.93 9.10
C MET A 144 -0.87 -5.59 8.51
N PHE A 145 0.33 -5.21 8.99
CA PHE A 145 1.57 -5.85 8.62
C PHE A 145 1.57 -7.35 8.93
N GLN A 146 1.15 -7.75 10.13
CA GLN A 146 1.06 -9.16 10.52
C GLN A 146 0.03 -9.92 9.67
N SER A 147 -1.14 -9.32 9.44
CA SER A 147 -2.22 -9.92 8.64
C SER A 147 -1.77 -10.19 7.20
N ILE A 148 -1.02 -9.26 6.60
CA ILE A 148 -0.43 -9.43 5.27
C ILE A 148 0.62 -10.53 5.26
N CYS A 149 1.51 -10.55 6.26
CA CYS A 149 2.54 -11.57 6.36
C CYS A 149 1.93 -12.97 6.51
N GLN A 150 0.79 -13.11 7.20
CA GLN A 150 0.05 -14.36 7.31
C GLN A 150 -0.66 -14.73 6.00
N ALA A 151 -1.26 -13.78 5.31
CA ALA A 151 -1.99 -14.02 4.07
C ALA A 151 -1.08 -14.36 2.88
N CYS A 152 0.14 -13.78 2.82
CA CYS A 152 1.01 -13.82 1.66
C CYS A 152 2.43 -14.33 2.00
N PRO A 153 2.62 -15.61 2.34
CA PRO A 153 3.92 -16.15 2.80
C PRO A 153 5.02 -16.23 1.73
N ARG A 154 4.69 -15.95 0.45
CA ARG A 154 5.63 -16.03 -0.68
C ARG A 154 6.21 -14.69 -1.10
N LEU A 155 5.87 -13.60 -0.39
CA LEU A 155 6.34 -12.26 -0.72
C LEU A 155 7.87 -12.18 -0.73
N LYS A 156 8.38 -11.58 -1.80
CA LYS A 156 9.76 -11.17 -2.01
C LYS A 156 9.94 -9.68 -1.76
N LYS A 157 8.95 -8.86 -2.15
CA LYS A 157 8.93 -7.43 -1.90
C LYS A 157 7.62 -7.01 -1.24
N LEU A 158 7.73 -6.28 -0.13
CA LEU A 158 6.60 -5.66 0.57
C LEU A 158 6.88 -4.16 0.76
N VAL A 159 5.94 -3.34 0.34
CA VAL A 159 5.97 -1.88 0.51
C VAL A 159 4.67 -1.45 1.19
N LEU A 160 4.75 -0.92 2.41
CA LEU A 160 3.62 -0.36 3.12
C LEU A 160 3.81 1.14 3.30
N MET A 161 2.79 1.92 2.96
CA MET A 161 2.78 3.36 3.13
C MET A 161 1.57 3.76 3.97
N PHE A 162 1.79 4.48 5.05
CA PHE A 162 0.76 4.89 5.99
C PHE A 162 0.47 6.38 5.86
N VAL A 163 -0.59 6.75 5.13
CA VAL A 163 -0.92 8.15 4.84
C VAL A 163 -2.04 8.63 5.75
N SER A 164 -1.83 9.72 6.47
CA SER A 164 -2.90 10.40 7.20
C SER A 164 -3.78 11.18 6.22
N SER A 165 -5.11 11.01 6.31
CA SER A 165 -6.04 11.63 5.37
C SER A 165 -6.44 13.06 5.73
N PHE A 166 -5.51 14.00 5.97
CA PHE A 166 -5.90 15.42 5.96
C PHE A 166 -4.86 16.38 5.37
N PHE A 167 -5.36 17.12 4.37
CA PHE A 167 -4.89 18.43 3.90
C PHE A 167 -5.33 19.58 4.85
N LEU A 168 -5.59 19.31 6.12
CA LEU A 168 -5.87 20.36 7.09
C LEU A 168 -4.56 20.69 7.79
N LYS A 169 -4.12 21.95 7.63
CA LYS A 169 -3.09 22.57 8.48
C LYS A 169 -3.50 22.39 9.94
N ARG A 170 -3.06 21.32 10.58
CA ARG A 170 -3.00 21.21 12.02
C ARG A 170 -2.04 20.10 12.39
N ASN A 171 -1.40 20.32 13.53
CA ASN A 171 -0.08 19.84 13.89
C ASN A 171 0.08 18.32 13.67
N GLU A 172 1.29 17.91 13.30
CA GLU A 172 1.72 16.52 13.03
C GLU A 172 1.67 15.63 14.29
N ASP A 173 0.85 16.01 15.28
CA ASP A 173 1.17 15.90 16.69
C ASP A 173 0.16 15.06 17.52
N GLU A 174 -0.99 14.69 16.94
CA GLU A 174 -2.06 13.95 17.64
C GLU A 174 -2.46 12.67 16.88
N PHE A 175 -1.48 11.90 16.42
CA PHE A 175 -1.72 10.67 15.66
C PHE A 175 -1.32 9.44 16.46
N PRO A 176 -2.26 8.63 16.99
CA PRO A 176 -1.96 7.27 17.39
C PRO A 176 -1.61 6.45 16.14
N LYS A 177 -0.38 5.92 16.12
CA LYS A 177 0.21 5.17 15.01
C LYS A 177 0.25 3.70 15.40
N GLU A 178 0.00 2.80 14.45
CA GLU A 178 -0.01 1.36 14.72
C GLU A 178 1.35 0.88 15.25
N PRO A 179 1.45 0.38 16.49
CA PRO A 179 2.69 -0.18 17.01
C PRO A 179 2.91 -1.57 16.41
N ILE A 180 4.02 -1.76 15.71
CA ILE A 180 4.47 -3.11 15.32
C ILE A 180 5.10 -3.78 16.57
N ASP A 181 4.31 -4.43 17.44
CA ASP A 181 4.81 -5.09 18.68
C ASP A 181 4.55 -6.62 18.76
N VAL A 182 4.41 -7.33 17.63
CA VAL A 182 3.88 -8.73 17.68
C VAL A 182 4.66 -9.72 16.81
N GLU A 183 4.61 -10.99 17.22
CA GLU A 183 5.14 -12.18 16.56
C GLU A 183 4.74 -12.26 15.07
N ILE A 184 5.69 -11.94 14.19
CA ILE A 184 5.55 -12.02 12.74
C ILE A 184 5.79 -13.48 12.31
N PRO A 185 5.00 -14.05 11.39
CA PRO A 185 5.29 -15.38 10.85
C PRO A 185 6.64 -15.37 10.10
N LEU A 186 7.32 -16.52 10.06
CA LEU A 186 8.64 -16.65 9.42
C LEU A 186 8.57 -16.38 7.90
N MET A 187 9.02 -15.20 7.46
CA MET A 187 9.02 -14.75 6.07
C MET A 187 10.35 -15.10 5.38
N CYS A 188 10.53 -16.37 5.04
CA CYS A 188 11.78 -16.89 4.47
C CYS A 188 12.13 -16.36 3.07
N LYS A 189 11.19 -15.74 2.36
CA LYS A 189 11.39 -15.29 0.97
C LYS A 189 11.45 -13.78 0.82
N LEU A 190 11.27 -13.02 1.89
CA LEU A 190 11.22 -11.56 1.83
C LEU A 190 12.64 -11.01 1.70
N HIS A 191 12.91 -10.35 0.56
CA HIS A 191 14.19 -9.72 0.26
C HIS A 191 14.14 -8.21 0.47
N THR A 192 12.98 -7.59 0.26
CA THR A 192 12.81 -6.13 0.37
C THR A 192 11.59 -5.80 1.22
N LEU A 193 11.81 -5.02 2.27
CA LEU A 193 10.76 -4.42 3.09
C LEU A 193 10.95 -2.91 3.13
N GLU A 194 9.93 -2.18 2.69
CA GLU A 194 9.88 -0.72 2.78
C GLU A 194 8.64 -0.32 3.58
N LEU A 195 8.83 0.39 4.68
CA LEU A 195 7.78 0.92 5.54
C LEU A 195 7.90 2.45 5.55
N TYR A 196 6.80 3.14 5.22
CA TYR A 196 6.75 4.60 5.18
C TYR A 196 5.68 5.13 6.14
N ASP A 197 6.03 6.17 6.89
CA ASP A 197 5.24 6.82 7.94
C ASP A 197 4.68 5.84 9.00
N CYS A 198 5.47 4.81 9.35
CA CYS A 198 5.14 3.86 10.42
C CYS A 198 5.76 4.25 11.78
N ASP A 199 5.14 3.79 12.88
CA ASP A 199 5.77 3.77 14.19
C ASP A 199 6.28 2.35 14.49
N ILE A 200 7.60 2.24 14.66
CA ILE A 200 8.24 0.97 14.98
C ILE A 200 9.04 1.14 16.28
N ASN A 201 9.01 0.13 17.14
CA ASN A 201 9.81 0.09 18.35
C ASN A 201 10.94 -0.96 18.23
N CYS A 202 11.83 -1.06 19.22
CA CYS A 202 12.93 -2.03 19.19
C CYS A 202 12.46 -3.49 19.14
N LYS A 203 11.28 -3.81 19.71
CA LYS A 203 10.72 -5.15 19.71
C LYS A 203 10.21 -5.55 18.32
N GLY A 204 9.47 -4.67 17.65
CA GLY A 204 9.00 -4.83 16.28
C GLY A 204 10.15 -5.01 15.30
N LEU A 205 11.17 -4.14 15.40
CA LEU A 205 12.37 -4.25 14.57
C LEU A 205 13.08 -5.59 14.77
N LYS A 206 13.20 -6.04 16.03
CA LYS A 206 13.75 -7.36 16.35
C LYS A 206 12.91 -8.47 15.74
N GLY A 207 11.58 -8.40 15.88
CA GLY A 207 10.64 -9.34 15.29
C GLY A 207 10.80 -9.46 13.77
N ILE A 208 10.94 -8.33 13.06
CA ILE A 208 11.15 -8.32 11.60
C ILE A 208 12.45 -9.02 11.25
N VAL A 209 13.56 -8.63 11.89
CA VAL A 209 14.89 -9.16 11.52
C VAL A 209 15.05 -10.63 11.91
N ASP A 210 14.45 -11.05 13.03
CA ASP A 210 14.47 -12.45 13.47
C ASP A 210 13.61 -13.36 12.57
N ASN A 211 12.50 -12.84 12.03
CA ASN A 211 11.57 -13.61 11.19
C ASN A 211 11.80 -13.48 9.67
N CYS A 212 12.68 -12.58 9.21
CA CYS A 212 12.98 -12.37 7.79
C CYS A 212 14.46 -12.68 7.46
N PRO A 213 14.86 -13.96 7.39
CA PRO A 213 16.28 -14.33 7.28
C PRO A 213 16.95 -13.97 5.93
N CYS A 214 16.17 -13.77 4.87
CA CYS A 214 16.66 -13.43 3.53
C CYS A 214 16.57 -11.93 3.20
N LEU A 215 16.31 -11.09 4.21
CA LEU A 215 16.10 -9.65 4.01
C LEU A 215 17.40 -8.97 3.57
N GLU A 216 17.38 -8.41 2.36
CA GLU A 216 18.51 -7.68 1.77
C GLU A 216 18.36 -6.17 1.96
N THR A 217 17.12 -5.67 1.85
CA THR A 217 16.78 -4.25 1.93
C THR A 217 15.72 -4.04 2.99
N LEU A 218 16.01 -3.19 3.97
CA LEU A 218 15.07 -2.69 4.95
C LEU A 218 15.10 -1.17 4.93
N HIS A 219 14.02 -0.57 4.44
CA HIS A 219 13.80 0.87 4.49
C HIS A 219 12.67 1.16 5.45
N ILE A 220 12.95 2.00 6.44
CA ILE A 220 11.95 2.51 7.37
C ILE A 220 12.08 4.02 7.38
N ASP A 221 11.04 4.69 6.92
CA ASP A 221 10.82 6.14 7.02
C ASP A 221 9.64 6.35 7.96
N GLY A 222 9.82 7.13 9.02
CA GLY A 222 8.79 7.29 10.05
C GLY A 222 9.36 7.62 11.43
N TYR A 223 8.71 7.11 12.48
CA TYR A 223 9.06 7.36 13.87
C TYR A 223 9.71 6.12 14.47
N PHE A 224 10.83 6.31 15.17
CA PHE A 224 11.55 5.25 15.86
C PHE A 224 11.86 5.71 17.28
N ASN A 225 10.90 5.51 18.17
CA ASN A 225 10.87 6.13 19.49
C ASN A 225 12.06 5.65 20.37
N ASP A 226 12.52 4.40 20.17
CA ASP A 226 13.52 3.77 21.03
C ASP A 226 14.91 3.61 20.39
N LYS A 227 15.29 4.47 19.41
CA LYS A 227 16.59 4.35 18.70
C LYS A 227 17.80 4.24 19.63
N ARG A 228 17.73 4.90 20.79
CA ARG A 228 18.81 4.93 21.79
C ARG A 228 18.90 3.64 22.61
N GLU A 229 17.82 2.87 22.68
CA GLU A 229 17.72 1.62 23.45
C GLU A 229 18.07 0.37 22.63
N MET A 230 18.44 0.54 21.36
CA MET A 230 18.92 -0.56 20.52
C MET A 230 20.13 -1.26 21.15
N ASP A 231 19.91 -2.47 21.65
CA ASP A 231 20.96 -3.35 22.16
C ASP A 231 21.91 -3.82 21.06
N LYS A 232 23.12 -4.23 21.46
CA LYS A 232 24.19 -4.73 20.58
C LYS A 232 23.74 -5.91 19.73
N ASP A 233 22.92 -6.83 20.27
CA ASP A 233 22.38 -7.96 19.51
C ASP A 233 21.56 -7.49 18.31
N LEU A 234 20.62 -6.57 18.54
CA LEU A 234 19.77 -6.01 17.49
C LEU A 234 20.59 -5.27 16.44
N ARG A 235 21.61 -4.51 16.86
CA ARG A 235 22.52 -3.82 15.92
C ARG A 235 23.30 -4.80 15.04
N MET A 236 23.81 -5.90 15.60
CA MET A 236 24.50 -6.94 14.83
C MET A 236 23.57 -7.61 13.82
N LYS A 237 22.32 -7.86 14.22
CA LYS A 237 21.30 -8.43 13.33
C LYS A 237 20.94 -7.48 12.19
N CYS A 238 20.73 -6.20 12.48
CA CYS A 238 20.50 -5.17 11.47
C CYS A 238 21.70 -5.00 10.51
N ALA A 239 22.94 -5.18 10.99
CA ALA A 239 24.14 -5.12 10.15
C ALA A 239 24.25 -6.25 9.11
N ARG A 240 23.44 -7.32 9.24
CA ARG A 240 23.35 -8.39 8.23
C ARG A 240 22.56 -7.97 6.99
N VAL A 241 21.72 -6.93 7.11
CA VAL A 241 20.93 -6.38 6.00
C VAL A 241 21.86 -5.54 5.13
N LYS A 242 21.89 -5.81 3.81
CA LYS A 242 22.80 -5.13 2.88
C LYS A 242 22.51 -3.63 2.79
N THR A 243 21.23 -3.27 2.79
CA THR A 243 20.77 -1.89 2.68
C THR A 243 19.77 -1.62 3.79
N LEU A 244 20.25 -0.97 4.85
CA LEU A 244 19.44 -0.52 5.97
C LEU A 244 19.32 0.99 5.91
N ASN A 245 18.10 1.50 5.78
CA ASN A 245 17.81 2.91 5.99
C ASN A 245 16.78 3.04 7.12
N LEU A 246 17.15 3.82 8.14
CA LEU A 246 16.32 4.17 9.28
C LEU A 246 16.27 5.70 9.32
N ASP A 247 15.47 6.26 8.43
CA ASP A 247 15.21 7.71 8.37
C ASP A 247 14.17 8.02 9.43
N THR A 248 14.69 8.28 10.63
CA THR A 248 13.89 8.51 11.83
C THR A 248 13.61 9.99 11.95
N LYS A 249 12.36 10.41 11.73
CA LYS A 249 11.89 11.70 12.23
C LYS A 249 11.88 11.59 13.77
N LYS A 250 12.46 12.58 14.47
CA LYS A 250 12.26 12.63 15.92
C LYS A 250 10.78 12.89 16.16
N GLU A 251 10.20 12.16 17.11
CA GLU A 251 8.93 12.57 17.69
C GLU A 251 9.09 14.03 18.19
N PRO A 252 8.18 14.95 17.83
CA PRO A 252 8.21 16.29 18.38
C PRO A 252 8.16 16.19 19.92
N HIS A 253 9.12 16.85 20.57
CA HIS A 253 9.16 16.93 22.04
C HIS A 253 7.99 17.83 22.48
N TYR A 254 6.98 17.26 23.13
CA TYR A 254 5.94 18.06 23.77
C TYR A 254 6.45 18.57 25.11
N ASP A 255 6.81 19.86 25.18
CA ASP A 255 6.72 20.57 26.44
C ASP A 255 5.23 20.71 26.75
N PHE A 256 4.76 19.91 27.71
CA PHE A 256 3.45 20.06 28.32
C PHE A 256 3.41 21.44 28.98
N PHE A 257 3.08 22.48 28.21
CA PHE A 257 2.64 23.74 28.78
C PHE A 257 1.25 23.50 29.35
N GLY A 258 1.23 22.99 30.56
CA GLY A 258 0.11 23.19 31.47
C GLY A 258 0.01 24.68 31.72
N ASP A 259 -1.04 25.30 31.18
CA ASP A 259 -1.72 26.38 31.88
C ASP A 259 -3.16 26.50 31.37
N TYR A 260 -4.07 25.83 32.05
CA TYR A 260 -5.42 26.36 32.23
C TYR A 260 -5.69 26.30 33.74
N SER A 261 -4.96 27.13 34.49
CA SER A 261 -5.42 27.56 35.81
C SER A 261 -6.54 28.59 35.65
N SER A 262 -7.72 28.23 36.18
CA SER A 262 -8.71 29.09 36.89
C SER A 262 -9.37 30.24 36.08
N GLU A 263 -10.68 30.49 36.12
CA GLU A 263 -11.57 30.58 37.28
C GLU A 263 -13.05 30.36 36.89
N GLU A 264 -13.80 30.02 37.93
CA GLU A 264 -15.20 29.66 38.07
C GLU A 264 -16.18 30.85 37.89
N GLU A 265 -17.43 30.53 37.52
CA GLU A 265 -18.70 30.94 38.16
C GLU A 265 -19.83 31.01 37.12
N TYR A 266 -20.66 29.96 37.10
CA TYR A 266 -22.04 30.08 36.63
C TYR A 266 -22.89 30.33 37.87
N ASP A 267 -23.26 31.59 38.09
CA ASP A 267 -24.40 31.92 38.93
C ASP A 267 -25.67 31.46 38.21
N SER A 268 -26.34 30.48 38.82
CA SER A 268 -27.72 30.13 38.52
C SER A 268 -28.54 30.42 39.78
N GLU A 269 -29.33 31.48 39.78
CA GLU A 269 -30.51 31.53 40.65
C GLU A 269 -31.71 32.15 39.94
N ASP A 270 -32.83 31.53 40.25
CA ASP A 270 -34.19 31.74 39.77
C ASP A 270 -34.76 33.15 40.06
N GLU A 271 -35.51 33.69 39.10
CA GLU A 271 -36.94 34.08 39.22
C GLU A 271 -37.52 34.57 37.87
#